data_AF-A0A958SWS8-F1
#
_entry.id   AF-A0A958SWS8-F1
#
_cell.length_a   1.000
_cell.length_b   1.000
_cell.length_c   1.000
_cell.angle_alpha   90.00
_cell.angle_beta   90.00
_cell.angle_gamma   90.00
#
_symmetry.space_group_name_H-M   'P 1'
#
loop_
_entity.id
_entity.type
_entity.pdbx_description
1 polymer ?
#
loop_
_entity_poly.entity_id
_entity_poly.type
_entity_poly.pdbx_seq_one_letter_code
_entity_poly.pdbx_strand_id
1 'polypeptide(L)' 'MPYLFTSESVSEGHPDKVADQISDALIDHFLAFDPESKVACETLVTTGQVI' A
#
# COMPACT_ATOMS: atom_id res chain seq x y z
N MET A 1 22.24 10.76 -29.28
CA MET A 1 21.16 11.65 -28.82
C MET A 1 21.05 11.51 -27.32
N PRO A 2 21.07 12.60 -26.54
CA PRO A 2 20.87 12.51 -25.10
C PRO A 2 19.40 12.19 -24.80
N TYR A 3 19.16 11.16 -23.99
CA TYR A 3 17.83 10.80 -23.49
C TYR A 3 17.65 11.42 -22.10
N LEU A 4 16.53 12.11 -21.88
CA LEU A 4 16.17 12.67 -20.58
C LEU A 4 15.01 11.87 -20.00
N PHE A 5 15.19 11.41 -18.76
CA PHE A 5 14.22 10.64 -17.99
C PHE A 5 14.06 11.24 -16.61
N THR A 6 12.83 11.26 -16.12
CA THR A 6 12.47 11.74 -14.78
C THR A 6 11.60 10.70 -14.10
N SER A 7 11.82 10.52 -12.80
CA SER A 7 11.03 9.69 -11.90
C SER A 7 10.74 10.47 -10.63
N GLU A 8 9.68 10.09 -9.94
CA GLU A 8 9.33 10.61 -8.63
C GLU A 8 9.13 9.48 -7.62
N SER A 9 9.06 9.84 -6.34
CA SER A 9 8.72 8.97 -5.22
C SER A 9 8.02 9.82 -4.18
N VAL A 10 7.18 9.18 -3.37
CA VAL A 10 6.55 9.80 -2.21
C VAL A 10 7.05 9.12 -0.93
N SER A 11 6.94 9.80 0.21
CA SER A 11 7.29 9.21 1.50
C SER A 11 6.21 8.24 1.99
N GLU A 12 6.55 7.45 3.00
CA GLU A 12 5.62 6.54 3.69
C GLU A 12 4.37 7.24 4.28
N GLY A 13 4.44 8.55 4.52
CA GLY A 13 3.33 9.35 5.04
C GLY A 13 2.38 9.88 3.97
N HIS A 14 2.66 9.68 2.68
CA HIS A 14 1.70 10.01 1.62
C HIS A 14 0.43 9.16 1.81
N PRO A 15 -0.78 9.72 1.71
CA PRO A 15 -2.03 9.00 2.00
C PRO A 15 -2.13 7.67 1.23
N ASP A 16 -1.77 7.67 -0.06
CA ASP A 16 -1.75 6.43 -0.86
C ASP A 16 -0.75 5.40 -0.30
N LYS A 17 0.42 5.83 0.17
CA LYS A 17 1.39 4.91 0.81
C LYS A 17 0.97 4.46 2.19
N VAL A 18 0.19 5.25 2.92
CA VAL A 18 -0.44 4.81 4.16
C VAL A 18 -1.50 3.73 3.87
N ALA A 19 -2.33 3.92 2.84
CA ALA A 19 -3.30 2.92 2.39
C ALA A 19 -2.63 1.61 1.92
N ASP A 20 -1.55 1.71 1.13
CA ASP A 20 -0.74 0.56 0.73
C ASP A 20 -0.23 -0.21 1.96
N GLN A 21 0.40 0.48 2.90
CA GLN A 21 0.96 -0.14 4.12
C GLN A 21 -0.09 -0.82 4.98
N ILE A 22 -1.28 -0.23 5.13
CA ILE A 22 -2.38 -0.84 5.89
C ILE A 22 -2.86 -2.12 5.20
N SER A 23 -3.03 -2.07 3.88
CA SER A 23 -3.47 -3.23 3.07
C SER A 23 -2.44 -4.36 3.13
N ASP A 24 -1.15 -4.02 2.97
CA ASP A 24 -0.03 -4.96 3.02
C ASP A 24 0.10 -5.62 4.41
N ALA A 25 -0.05 -4.84 5.49
CA ALA A 25 -0.02 -5.38 6.84
C ALA A 25 -1.10 -6.45 7.08
N LEU A 26 -2.27 -6.33 6.46
CA LEU A 26 -3.34 -7.31 6.58
C LEU A 26 -3.05 -8.58 5.78
N ILE A 27 -2.58 -8.48 4.53
CA ILE A 27 -2.18 -9.67 3.77
C ILE A 27 -0.99 -10.37 4.41
N ASP A 28 -0.01 -9.64 4.94
CA ASP A 28 1.12 -10.21 5.70
C ASP A 28 0.62 -11.00 6.91
N HIS A 29 -0.34 -10.45 7.66
CA HIS A 29 -0.95 -11.14 8.78
C HIS A 29 -1.64 -12.44 8.34
N PHE A 30 -2.46 -12.40 7.29
CA PHE A 30 -3.14 -13.61 6.81
C PHE A 30 -2.15 -14.67 6.30
N LEU A 31 -1.15 -14.27 5.50
CA LEU A 31 -0.14 -15.18 4.98
C LEU A 31 0.74 -15.81 6.08
N ALA A 32 0.92 -15.12 7.22
CA ALA A 32 1.66 -15.65 8.35
C ALA A 32 0.98 -16.87 9.01
N PHE A 33 -0.36 -16.97 8.94
CA PHE A 33 -1.12 -18.08 9.52
C PHE A 33 -1.67 -19.06 8.48
N ASP A 34 -1.93 -18.59 7.27
CA ASP A 34 -2.41 -19.39 6.14
C ASP A 34 -1.75 -18.91 4.82
N PRO A 35 -0.70 -19.62 4.34
CA PRO A 35 -0.01 -19.27 3.11
C PRO A 35 -0.89 -19.32 1.83
N GLU A 36 -2.04 -20.00 1.87
CA GLU A 36 -2.96 -20.10 0.72
C GLU A 36 -4.08 -19.05 0.75
N SER A 37 -4.09 -18.18 1.77
CA SER A 37 -5.09 -17.13 1.95
C SER A 37 -5.30 -16.28 0.70
N LYS A 38 -6.58 -16.05 0.37
CA LYS A 38 -6.98 -15.22 -0.77
C LYS A 38 -7.45 -13.87 -0.22
N VAL A 39 -6.62 -12.84 -0.39
CA VAL A 39 -6.83 -11.49 0.16
C VAL A 39 -6.86 -10.48 -0.98
N ALA A 40 -7.89 -9.65 -1.00
CA ALA A 40 -8.05 -8.51 -1.90
C ALA A 40 -8.49 -7.31 -1.04
N CYS A 41 -7.63 -6.93 -0.11
CA CYS A 41 -7.91 -5.85 0.84
C CYS A 41 -7.58 -4.51 0.20
N GLU A 42 -8.56 -3.61 0.17
CA GLU A 42 -8.41 -2.26 -0.35
C GLU A 42 -8.62 -1.28 0.81
N THR A 43 -7.73 -0.30 0.96
CA THR A 43 -7.82 0.70 2.04
C THR A 43 -8.13 2.08 1.47
N LEU A 44 -9.15 2.75 1.99
CA LEU A 44 -9.38 4.18 1.75
C LEU A 44 -8.99 4.98 2.98
N VAL A 45 -8.11 5.97 2.79
CA VAL A 45 -7.78 6.95 3.83
C VAL A 45 -8.28 8.34 3.45
N THR A 46 -8.94 9.01 4.39
CA THR A 46 -9.39 10.39 4.22
C THR A 46 -9.41 11.10 5.57
N THR A 47 -9.84 12.36 5.60
CA THR A 47 -9.81 13.20 6.81
C THR A 47 -10.54 12.52 7.97
N GLY A 48 -9.77 12.05 8.95
CA GLY A 48 -10.27 11.43 10.17
C GLY A 48 -10.88 10.04 10.00
N GLN A 49 -10.65 9.37 8.86
CA GLN A 49 -11.27 8.07 8.57
C GLN A 49 -10.35 7.14 7.79
N VAL A 50 -10.44 5.85 8.14
CA VAL A 50 -9.88 4.71 7.39
C VAL A 50 -11.03 3.72 7.15
N ILE A 51 -11.17 3.21 5.93
CA ILE A 51 -12.13 2.19 5.52
C ILE A 51 -11.35 1.01 4.95
#